data_AF-A0A0Q6B0F1-F1
#
_entry.id   AF-A0A0Q6B0F1-F1
#
_cell.length_a   1.000
_cell.length_b   1.000
_cell.length_c   1.000
_cell.angle_alpha   90.00
_cell.angle_beta   90.00
_cell.angle_gamma   90.00
#
_symmetry.space_group_name_H-M   'P 1'
#
loop_
_entity.id
_entity.type
_entity.pdbx_description
1 polymer ?
#
loop_
_entity_poly.entity_id
_entity_poly.type
_entity_poly.pdbx_seq_one_letter_code
_entity_poly.pdbx_strand_id
1 'polypeptide(L)'
;MTSDTRFTDWTPSDAADRIAVPAVDDDKYSRGVLGVVTGSSSYPGAAVLGVEAALHTGVGMLRYLGPARASDFVLHRRPEAVTSPGRVQAWLLGSGVDPDHLDDETRDGFATGASSGVPLVLDAGALSLREQATGPVVLTPHFRELAKASGREVDDVAADPAGAAERAAGEWGCTVLVKGHRTYVASPGGTRLVAASAPTWLATAGAGDALGGVLGALVATHADEIAADEEALARLAATAAVVHGLAASRASVGGPFTVLGLVDALPATIAELLRRS
;
A
#
# COMPACT_ATOMS: atom_id res chain seq x y z
N MET A 1 3.85 -23.45 -15.36
CA MET A 1 4.10 -22.09 -14.86
C MET A 1 5.18 -21.48 -15.72
N THR A 2 4.80 -20.70 -16.72
CA THR A 2 5.75 -19.95 -17.54
C THR A 2 6.33 -18.83 -16.68
N SER A 3 7.64 -18.85 -16.45
CA SER A 3 8.39 -17.70 -15.95
C SER A 3 8.16 -16.55 -16.93
N ASP A 4 7.53 -15.46 -16.49
CA ASP A 4 7.43 -14.24 -17.30
C ASP A 4 8.79 -13.56 -17.26
N THR A 5 9.64 -13.83 -18.26
CA THR A 5 11.03 -13.36 -18.33
C THR A 5 11.16 -11.84 -18.43
N ARG A 6 10.03 -11.10 -18.49
CA ARG A 6 9.99 -9.64 -18.50
C ARG A 6 10.10 -9.00 -17.11
N PHE A 7 9.80 -9.75 -16.05
CA PHE A 7 9.78 -9.25 -14.67
C PHE A 7 10.79 -10.00 -13.81
N THR A 8 11.50 -9.26 -12.95
CA THR A 8 12.45 -9.83 -12.01
C THR A 8 11.70 -10.27 -10.76
N ASP A 9 11.93 -11.51 -10.30
CA ASP A 9 11.34 -11.98 -9.05
C ASP A 9 11.89 -11.15 -7.87
N TRP A 10 10.99 -10.59 -7.06
CA TRP A 10 11.34 -9.88 -5.82
C TRP A 10 11.23 -10.85 -4.64
N THR A 11 12.36 -11.20 -4.06
CA THR A 11 12.48 -12.28 -3.08
C THR A 11 12.32 -11.78 -1.64
N PRO A 12 12.15 -12.69 -0.66
CA PRO A 12 12.24 -12.34 0.74
C PRO A 12 13.57 -11.68 1.14
N SER A 13 14.68 -12.00 0.46
CA SER A 13 15.98 -11.34 0.72
C SER A 13 15.95 -9.89 0.27
N ASP A 14 15.46 -9.62 -0.94
CA ASP A 14 15.34 -8.26 -1.47
C ASP A 14 14.38 -7.40 -0.63
N ALA A 15 13.31 -8.03 -0.11
CA ALA A 15 12.37 -7.38 0.79
C ALA A 15 12.99 -7.04 2.16
N ALA A 16 13.87 -7.90 2.70
CA ALA A 16 14.52 -7.65 4.00
C ALA A 16 15.39 -6.38 3.96
N ASP A 17 16.08 -6.13 2.84
CA ASP A 17 16.93 -4.95 2.62
C ASP A 17 16.14 -3.62 2.54
N ARG A 18 14.80 -3.69 2.48
CA ARG A 18 13.89 -2.54 2.36
C ARG A 18 13.01 -2.33 3.57
N ILE A 19 13.34 -2.96 4.70
CA ILE A 19 12.65 -2.74 5.97
C ILE A 19 13.51 -1.80 6.82
N ALA A 20 12.95 -0.64 7.17
CA ALA A 20 13.63 0.31 8.04
C ALA A 20 13.70 -0.22 9.48
N VAL A 21 14.91 -0.34 10.01
CA VAL A 21 15.16 -0.73 11.41
C VAL A 21 15.49 0.52 12.22
N PRO A 22 14.73 0.83 13.29
CA PRO A 22 14.99 2.01 14.11
C PRO A 22 16.40 2.01 14.73
N ALA A 23 17.07 3.16 14.66
CA ALA A 23 18.33 3.44 15.33
C ALA A 23 18.13 3.99 16.76
N VAL A 24 19.21 4.09 17.54
CA VAL A 24 19.15 4.56 18.95
C VAL A 24 18.68 6.01 19.07
N ASP A 25 19.02 6.85 18.10
CA ASP A 25 18.71 8.28 18.10
C ASP A 25 17.40 8.61 17.38
N ASP A 26 16.65 7.59 16.94
CA ASP A 26 15.39 7.78 16.24
C ASP A 26 14.26 8.24 17.16
N ASP A 27 13.44 9.17 16.64
CA ASP A 27 12.18 9.58 17.25
C ASP A 27 10.98 9.21 16.36
N LYS A 28 9.77 9.52 16.84
CA LYS A 28 8.52 9.20 16.12
C LYS A 28 8.38 9.90 14.76
N TYR A 29 9.12 10.98 14.52
CA TYR A 29 9.14 11.72 13.26
C TYR A 29 10.24 11.22 12.33
N SER A 30 11.44 10.89 12.84
CA SER A 30 12.53 10.31 12.02
C SER A 30 12.18 8.92 11.50
N ARG A 31 11.34 8.18 12.23
CA ARG A 31 10.79 6.88 11.82
C ARG A 31 9.61 6.96 10.83
N GLY A 32 9.38 8.12 10.23
CA GLY A 32 8.32 8.36 9.26
C GLY A 32 6.94 8.54 9.89
N VAL A 33 6.20 9.52 9.36
CA VAL A 33 4.82 9.82 9.71
C VAL A 33 3.92 9.55 8.51
N LEU A 34 2.98 8.62 8.63
CA LEU A 34 2.01 8.31 7.57
C LEU A 34 0.70 9.07 7.79
N GLY A 35 0.25 9.82 6.78
CA GLY A 35 -1.11 10.34 6.71
C GLY A 35 -2.06 9.33 6.05
N VAL A 36 -3.24 9.12 6.60
CA VAL A 36 -4.21 8.14 6.09
C VAL A 36 -5.59 8.78 5.93
N VAL A 37 -6.14 8.68 4.73
CA VAL A 37 -7.54 9.04 4.42
C VAL A 37 -8.16 7.86 3.67
N THR A 38 -8.69 6.93 4.44
CA THR A 38 -9.31 5.70 3.95
C THR A 38 -10.56 5.42 4.77
N GLY A 39 -11.44 4.56 4.28
CA GLY A 39 -12.73 4.27 4.85
C GLY A 39 -13.74 5.38 4.59
N SER A 40 -15.01 5.03 4.76
CA SER A 40 -16.15 5.94 4.61
C SER A 40 -17.18 5.63 5.67
N SER A 41 -18.26 6.41 5.72
CA SER A 41 -19.41 6.07 6.58
C SER A 41 -20.00 4.68 6.27
N SER A 42 -19.94 4.23 5.01
CA SER A 42 -20.43 2.92 4.59
C SER A 42 -19.41 1.79 4.79
N TYR A 43 -18.13 2.10 4.67
CA TYR A 43 -17.04 1.12 4.77
C TYR A 43 -15.93 1.56 5.74
N PRO A 44 -16.25 1.78 7.04
CA PRO A 44 -15.26 2.21 8.02
C PRO A 44 -14.19 1.13 8.29
N GLY A 45 -14.49 -0.14 8.01
CA GLY A 45 -13.57 -1.25 8.20
C GLY A 45 -12.28 -1.15 7.38
N ALA A 46 -12.33 -0.52 6.19
CA ALA A 46 -11.12 -0.32 5.38
C ALA A 46 -10.09 0.57 6.09
N ALA A 47 -10.57 1.61 6.80
CA ALA A 47 -9.72 2.44 7.65
C ALA A 47 -9.05 1.64 8.76
N VAL A 48 -9.84 0.83 9.46
CA VAL A 48 -9.34 0.01 10.57
C VAL A 48 -8.26 -0.94 10.07
N LEU A 49 -8.51 -1.69 8.99
CA LEU A 49 -7.56 -2.67 8.44
C LEU A 49 -6.26 -2.03 7.93
N GLY A 50 -6.35 -0.90 7.23
CA GLY A 50 -5.17 -0.18 6.74
C GLY A 50 -4.32 0.41 7.87
N VAL A 51 -4.96 1.07 8.85
CA VAL A 51 -4.27 1.64 10.02
C VAL A 51 -3.62 0.54 10.85
N GLU A 52 -4.32 -0.56 11.07
CA GLU A 52 -3.82 -1.75 11.74
C GLU A 52 -2.53 -2.26 11.08
N ALA A 53 -2.59 -2.54 9.78
CA ALA A 53 -1.44 -3.05 9.04
C ALA A 53 -0.25 -2.07 9.05
N ALA A 54 -0.51 -0.77 8.90
CA ALA A 54 0.54 0.25 8.93
C ALA A 54 1.27 0.29 10.29
N LEU A 55 0.53 0.29 11.40
CA LEU A 55 1.11 0.30 12.75
C LEU A 55 1.92 -0.97 13.06
N HIS A 56 1.58 -2.11 12.45
CA HIS A 56 2.36 -3.36 12.59
C HIS A 56 3.57 -3.45 11.65
N THR A 57 3.79 -2.42 10.83
CA THR A 57 4.88 -2.37 9.83
C THR A 57 5.99 -1.38 10.20
N GLY A 58 5.96 -0.83 11.42
CA GLY A 58 7.12 -0.13 12.00
C GLY A 58 7.16 1.39 11.84
N VAL A 59 6.13 1.99 11.24
CA VAL A 59 5.98 3.46 11.12
C VAL A 59 6.09 4.16 12.49
N GLY A 60 6.75 5.31 12.54
CA GLY A 60 6.96 6.07 13.78
C GLY A 60 5.69 6.70 14.33
N MET A 61 4.86 7.24 13.44
CA MET A 61 3.58 7.87 13.79
C MET A 61 2.57 7.71 12.66
N LEU A 62 1.30 7.57 13.00
CA LEU A 62 0.21 7.55 12.04
C LEU A 62 -0.80 8.67 12.33
N ARG A 63 -1.16 9.42 11.30
CA ARG A 63 -2.23 10.42 11.33
C ARG A 63 -3.42 9.92 10.52
N TYR A 64 -4.54 9.66 11.19
CA TYR A 64 -5.77 9.29 10.52
C TYR A 64 -6.68 10.51 10.36
N LEU A 65 -6.95 10.90 9.13
CA LEU A 65 -7.68 12.13 8.76
C LEU A 65 -8.89 11.81 7.89
N GLY A 66 -9.44 10.60 8.05
CA GLY A 66 -10.69 10.19 7.39
C GLY A 66 -11.94 10.56 8.18
N PRO A 67 -13.12 10.19 7.68
CA PRO A 67 -14.39 10.72 8.18
C PRO A 67 -14.69 10.32 9.63
N ALA A 68 -15.46 11.14 10.36
CA ALA A 68 -15.71 10.98 11.80
C ALA A 68 -16.08 9.55 12.24
N ARG A 69 -17.02 8.89 11.54
CA ARG A 69 -17.42 7.51 11.88
C ARG A 69 -16.26 6.52 11.78
N ALA A 70 -15.42 6.65 10.76
CA ALA A 70 -14.27 5.76 10.59
C ALA A 70 -13.16 6.11 11.61
N SER A 71 -12.99 7.39 11.95
CA SER A 71 -12.11 7.85 13.02
C SER A 71 -12.45 7.21 14.37
N ASP A 72 -13.74 7.12 14.73
CA ASP A 72 -14.17 6.48 15.98
C ASP A 72 -13.78 4.99 16.03
N PHE A 73 -13.96 4.25 14.94
CA PHE A 73 -13.57 2.83 14.87
C PHE A 73 -12.06 2.65 14.91
N VAL A 74 -11.31 3.52 14.23
CA VAL A 74 -9.85 3.52 14.29
C VAL A 74 -9.37 3.76 15.73
N LEU A 75 -9.86 4.80 16.41
CA LEU A 75 -9.47 5.13 17.78
C LEU A 75 -9.88 4.06 18.79
N HIS A 76 -11.03 3.42 18.61
CA HIS A 76 -11.47 2.33 19.47
C HIS A 76 -10.51 1.12 19.40
N ARG A 77 -9.97 0.86 18.21
CA ARG A 77 -9.08 -0.29 17.98
C ARG A 77 -7.61 0.05 18.24
N ARG A 78 -7.17 1.26 17.88
CA ARG A 78 -5.81 1.78 17.96
C ARG A 78 -5.77 3.20 18.50
N PRO A 79 -5.75 3.38 19.84
CA PRO A 79 -5.65 4.71 20.45
C PRO A 79 -4.32 5.42 20.18
N GLU A 80 -3.33 4.73 19.61
CA GLU A 80 -2.04 5.30 19.18
C GLU A 80 -2.16 6.16 17.91
N ALA A 81 -3.23 5.98 17.14
CA ALA A 81 -3.49 6.78 15.94
C ALA A 81 -3.83 8.24 16.32
N VAL A 82 -3.30 9.19 15.56
CA VAL A 82 -3.52 10.62 15.82
C VAL A 82 -4.52 11.19 14.82
N THR A 83 -5.63 11.73 15.31
CA THR A 83 -6.71 12.29 14.46
C THR A 83 -6.60 13.81 14.25
N SER A 84 -5.43 14.38 14.51
CA SER A 84 -5.13 15.78 14.24
C SER A 84 -4.25 15.93 12.99
N PRO A 85 -4.45 17.00 12.18
CA PRO A 85 -3.60 17.28 11.03
C PRO A 85 -2.18 17.63 11.46
N GLY A 86 -1.24 17.53 10.52
CA GLY A 86 0.16 17.91 10.73
C GLY A 86 1.07 17.38 9.62
N ARG A 87 2.38 17.61 9.77
CA ARG A 87 3.39 17.12 8.83
C ARG A 87 3.32 15.59 8.73
N VAL A 88 3.39 15.09 7.49
CA VAL A 88 3.54 13.68 7.14
C VAL A 88 4.69 13.50 6.15
N GLN A 89 5.17 12.28 6.00
CA GLN A 89 6.22 11.87 5.06
C GLN A 89 5.65 11.10 3.88
N ALA A 90 4.45 10.55 4.00
CA ALA A 90 3.71 9.93 2.91
C ALA A 90 2.21 9.94 3.20
N TRP A 91 1.40 9.68 2.16
CA TRP A 91 -0.05 9.51 2.26
C TRP A 91 -0.51 8.14 1.77
N LEU A 92 -1.51 7.57 2.46
CA LEU A 92 -2.33 6.45 1.99
C LEU A 92 -3.77 6.93 1.81
N LEU A 93 -4.28 6.88 0.58
CA LEU A 93 -5.60 7.40 0.21
C LEU A 93 -6.45 6.34 -0.50
N GLY A 94 -7.76 6.33 -0.24
CA GLY A 94 -8.76 5.78 -1.17
C GLY A 94 -9.44 4.46 -0.82
N SER A 95 -8.80 3.54 -0.09
CA SER A 95 -9.44 2.27 0.29
C SER A 95 -10.77 2.50 1.01
N GLY A 96 -11.84 1.79 0.65
CA GLY A 96 -13.18 1.93 1.25
C GLY A 96 -13.91 3.26 0.95
N VAL A 97 -13.46 4.01 -0.05
CA VAL A 97 -14.06 5.26 -0.51
C VAL A 97 -14.69 5.07 -1.89
N ASP A 98 -15.89 5.61 -2.09
CA ASP A 98 -16.53 5.72 -3.41
C ASP A 98 -16.09 7.04 -4.07
N PRO A 99 -15.32 7.01 -5.19
CA PRO A 99 -14.84 8.22 -5.85
C PRO A 99 -15.95 9.13 -6.36
N ASP A 100 -17.14 8.57 -6.64
CA ASP A 100 -18.27 9.33 -7.19
C ASP A 100 -19.09 10.01 -6.08
N HIS A 101 -18.88 9.63 -4.81
CA HIS A 101 -19.67 10.10 -3.65
C HIS A 101 -18.78 10.41 -2.43
N LEU A 102 -17.87 11.38 -2.58
CA LEU A 102 -17.00 11.85 -1.49
C LEU A 102 -17.74 12.82 -0.56
N ASP A 103 -17.66 12.56 0.75
CA ASP A 103 -17.96 13.57 1.77
C ASP A 103 -16.87 14.67 1.80
N ASP A 104 -17.17 15.79 2.45
CA ASP A 104 -16.28 16.97 2.47
C ASP A 104 -14.95 16.68 3.19
N GLU A 105 -14.99 15.93 4.29
CA GLU A 105 -13.79 15.55 5.06
C GLU A 105 -12.83 14.72 4.19
N THR A 106 -13.35 13.73 3.47
CA THR A 106 -12.57 12.89 2.57
C THR A 106 -12.03 13.69 1.38
N ARG A 107 -12.85 14.59 0.82
CA ARG A 107 -12.44 15.47 -0.30
C ARG A 107 -11.29 16.38 0.10
N ASP A 108 -11.38 17.02 1.26
CA ASP A 108 -10.35 17.90 1.78
C ASP A 108 -9.06 17.13 2.11
N GLY A 109 -9.20 15.93 2.68
CA GLY A 109 -8.09 15.02 2.94
C GLY A 109 -7.37 14.59 1.65
N PHE A 110 -8.13 14.25 0.60
CA PHE A 110 -7.59 13.90 -0.72
C PHE A 110 -6.87 15.07 -1.37
N ALA A 111 -7.47 16.27 -1.36
CA ALA A 111 -6.85 17.47 -1.89
C ALA A 111 -5.55 17.83 -1.15
N THR A 112 -5.55 17.71 0.17
CA THR A 112 -4.36 17.93 1.01
C THR A 112 -3.27 16.91 0.68
N GLY A 113 -3.62 15.63 0.57
CA GLY A 113 -2.68 14.58 0.21
C GLY A 113 -2.06 14.80 -1.17
N ALA A 114 -2.89 14.97 -2.20
CA ALA A 114 -2.47 15.14 -3.59
C ALA A 114 -1.54 16.36 -3.79
N SER A 115 -1.79 17.45 -3.08
CA SER A 115 -1.00 18.69 -3.19
C SER A 115 0.22 18.78 -2.25
N SER A 116 0.51 17.72 -1.48
CA SER A 116 1.53 17.77 -0.41
C SER A 116 2.99 17.68 -0.89
N GLY A 117 3.23 17.26 -2.14
CA GLY A 117 4.56 17.03 -2.71
C GLY A 117 5.33 15.83 -2.11
N VAL A 118 4.77 15.12 -1.12
CA VAL A 118 5.38 13.89 -0.57
C VAL A 118 4.83 12.65 -1.27
N PRO A 119 5.48 11.47 -1.15
CA PRO A 119 5.01 10.26 -1.81
C PRO A 119 3.58 9.83 -1.42
N LEU A 120 2.85 9.26 -2.38
CA LEU A 120 1.45 8.84 -2.23
C LEU A 120 1.24 7.38 -2.61
N VAL A 121 0.51 6.66 -1.76
CA VAL A 121 -0.11 5.37 -2.05
C VAL A 121 -1.59 5.62 -2.34
N LEU A 122 -2.01 5.38 -3.58
CA LEU A 122 -3.41 5.56 -4.01
C LEU A 122 -4.03 4.19 -4.30
N ASP A 123 -5.06 3.84 -3.53
CA ASP A 123 -5.79 2.59 -3.68
C ASP A 123 -7.26 2.85 -4.03
N ALA A 124 -7.90 1.90 -4.74
CA ALA A 124 -9.32 1.86 -5.02
C ALA A 124 -9.94 3.22 -5.44
N GLY A 125 -10.67 3.89 -4.54
CA GLY A 125 -11.36 5.15 -4.81
C GLY A 125 -10.44 6.35 -5.05
N ALA A 126 -9.13 6.21 -4.86
CA ALA A 126 -8.16 7.29 -5.07
C ALA A 126 -7.37 7.18 -6.39
N LEU A 127 -7.61 6.17 -7.25
CA LEU A 127 -6.78 5.97 -8.45
C LEU A 127 -6.79 7.16 -9.43
N SER A 128 -7.86 7.95 -9.46
CA SER A 128 -7.94 9.18 -10.26
C SER A 128 -7.08 10.32 -9.71
N LEU A 129 -6.75 10.31 -8.42
CA LEU A 129 -5.95 11.35 -7.77
C LEU A 129 -4.53 11.48 -8.32
N ARG A 130 -4.05 10.49 -9.08
CA ARG A 130 -2.77 10.52 -9.77
C ARG A 130 -2.61 11.76 -10.67
N GLU A 131 -3.72 12.28 -11.20
CA GLU A 131 -3.73 13.45 -12.09
C GLU A 131 -3.53 14.78 -11.34
N GLN A 132 -3.79 14.80 -10.03
CA GLN A 132 -3.63 15.96 -9.16
C GLN A 132 -2.43 15.83 -8.22
N ALA A 133 -1.81 14.65 -8.17
CA ALA A 133 -0.67 14.38 -7.31
C ALA A 133 0.56 15.20 -7.73
N THR A 134 1.21 15.81 -6.74
CA THR A 134 2.39 16.67 -6.92
C THR A 134 3.69 16.01 -6.47
N GLY A 135 3.61 14.83 -5.85
CA GLY A 135 4.74 14.00 -5.43
C GLY A 135 4.72 12.62 -6.08
N PRO A 136 5.70 11.75 -5.77
CA PRO A 136 5.80 10.42 -6.36
C PRO A 136 4.60 9.53 -6.01
N VAL A 137 4.06 8.79 -6.99
CA VAL A 137 2.82 8.02 -6.81
C VAL A 137 3.05 6.52 -7.04
N VAL A 138 2.49 5.72 -6.13
CA VAL A 138 2.22 4.30 -6.35
C VAL A 138 0.72 4.03 -6.32
N LEU A 139 0.23 3.40 -7.38
CA LEU A 139 -1.15 2.94 -7.53
C LEU A 139 -1.23 1.46 -7.18
N THR A 140 -2.27 1.04 -6.46
CA THR A 140 -2.46 -0.37 -6.08
C THR A 140 -3.72 -1.01 -6.67
N PRO A 141 -4.05 -0.87 -7.97
CA PRO A 141 -5.27 -1.45 -8.52
C PRO A 141 -5.22 -2.98 -8.54
N HIS A 142 -6.37 -3.65 -8.41
CA HIS A 142 -6.53 -5.00 -8.96
C HIS A 142 -6.85 -4.94 -10.47
N PHE A 143 -6.83 -6.07 -11.17
CA PHE A 143 -7.01 -6.10 -12.63
C PHE A 143 -8.28 -5.38 -13.13
N ARG A 144 -9.45 -5.54 -12.47
CA ARG A 144 -10.66 -4.79 -12.89
C ARG A 144 -10.60 -3.29 -12.62
N GLU A 145 -9.97 -2.86 -11.53
CA GLU A 145 -9.73 -1.43 -11.24
C GLU A 145 -8.82 -0.83 -12.31
N LEU A 146 -7.75 -1.57 -12.67
CA LEU A 146 -6.83 -1.17 -13.74
C LEU A 146 -7.53 -1.09 -15.09
N ALA A 147 -8.34 -2.08 -15.44
CA ALA A 147 -9.13 -2.09 -16.68
C ALA A 147 -10.07 -0.88 -16.76
N LYS A 148 -10.83 -0.62 -15.69
CA LYS A 148 -11.70 0.57 -15.58
C LYS A 148 -10.91 1.87 -15.73
N ALA A 149 -9.81 2.02 -14.99
CA ALA A 149 -9.01 3.25 -14.99
C ALA A 149 -8.26 3.50 -16.31
N SER A 150 -7.88 2.43 -17.02
CA SER A 150 -7.18 2.52 -18.32
C SER A 150 -8.12 2.51 -19.52
N GLY A 151 -9.43 2.34 -19.32
CA GLY A 151 -10.41 2.22 -20.41
C GLY A 151 -10.20 0.97 -21.28
N ARG A 152 -9.64 -0.11 -20.70
CA ARG A 152 -9.33 -1.37 -21.38
C ARG A 152 -10.30 -2.46 -20.97
N GLU A 153 -10.46 -3.46 -21.83
CA GLU A 153 -11.28 -4.63 -21.53
C GLU A 153 -10.69 -5.43 -20.35
N VAL A 154 -11.57 -5.89 -19.46
CA VAL A 154 -11.17 -6.60 -18.23
C VAL A 154 -10.44 -7.89 -18.57
N ASP A 155 -10.90 -8.62 -19.60
CA ASP A 155 -10.33 -9.90 -20.01
C ASP A 155 -8.91 -9.74 -20.56
N ASP A 156 -8.63 -8.65 -21.29
CA ASP A 156 -7.29 -8.35 -21.81
C ASP A 156 -6.31 -8.05 -20.67
N VAL A 157 -6.74 -7.28 -19.67
CA VAL A 157 -5.93 -6.97 -18.48
C VAL A 157 -5.72 -8.22 -17.63
N ALA A 158 -6.72 -9.09 -17.51
CA ALA A 158 -6.61 -10.33 -16.77
C ALA A 158 -5.69 -11.36 -17.46
N ALA A 159 -5.63 -11.34 -18.80
CA ALA A 159 -4.78 -12.22 -19.59
C ALA A 159 -3.27 -11.85 -19.53
N ASP A 160 -2.94 -10.55 -19.47
CA ASP A 160 -1.57 -10.04 -19.34
C ASP A 160 -1.48 -8.91 -18.28
N PRO A 161 -1.64 -9.23 -16.98
CA PRO A 161 -1.58 -8.23 -15.91
C PRO A 161 -0.19 -7.59 -15.81
N ALA A 162 0.87 -8.33 -16.16
CA ALA A 162 2.25 -7.84 -16.16
C ALA A 162 2.46 -6.74 -17.20
N GLY A 163 2.08 -7.00 -18.46
CA GLY A 163 2.16 -5.97 -19.50
C GLY A 163 1.15 -4.84 -19.28
N ALA A 164 0.00 -5.10 -18.66
CA ALA A 164 -0.94 -4.04 -18.29
C ALA A 164 -0.34 -3.10 -17.23
N ALA A 165 0.36 -3.63 -16.22
CA ALA A 165 1.08 -2.83 -15.23
C ALA A 165 2.15 -1.96 -15.90
N GLU A 166 2.98 -2.55 -16.77
CA GLU A 166 4.04 -1.83 -17.50
C GLU A 166 3.47 -0.70 -18.36
N ARG A 167 2.43 -0.97 -19.15
CA ARG A 167 1.78 0.04 -19.99
C ARG A 167 1.21 1.18 -19.14
N ALA A 168 0.48 0.85 -18.08
CA ALA A 168 -0.11 1.85 -17.20
C ALA A 168 0.95 2.70 -16.49
N ALA A 169 2.05 2.10 -16.05
CA ALA A 169 3.15 2.84 -15.41
C ALA A 169 3.78 3.84 -16.38
N GLY A 170 4.04 3.44 -17.62
CA GLY A 170 4.56 4.33 -18.66
C GLY A 170 3.58 5.41 -19.11
N GLU A 171 2.30 5.06 -19.27
CA GLU A 171 1.24 5.99 -19.71
C GLU A 171 0.89 7.03 -18.63
N TRP A 172 0.90 6.63 -17.36
CA TRP A 172 0.50 7.50 -16.24
C TRP A 172 1.66 8.16 -15.52
N GLY A 173 2.91 7.81 -15.85
CA GLY A 173 4.09 8.36 -15.16
C GLY A 173 4.13 8.00 -13.68
N CYS A 174 3.53 6.87 -13.27
CA CYS A 174 3.38 6.47 -11.87
C CYS A 174 3.86 5.03 -11.67
N THR A 175 4.29 4.67 -10.47
CA THR A 175 4.48 3.26 -10.11
C THR A 175 3.12 2.57 -10.03
N VAL A 176 2.98 1.39 -10.61
CA VAL A 176 1.73 0.61 -10.62
C VAL A 176 1.99 -0.78 -10.06
N LEU A 177 1.34 -1.10 -8.94
CA LEU A 177 1.26 -2.41 -8.33
C LEU A 177 -0.09 -3.04 -8.67
N VAL A 178 -0.09 -4.08 -9.52
CA VAL A 178 -1.29 -4.82 -9.89
C VAL A 178 -1.48 -6.00 -8.95
N LYS A 179 -2.50 -5.89 -8.09
CA LYS A 179 -2.88 -6.93 -7.11
C LYS A 179 -3.35 -8.20 -7.82
N GLY A 180 -2.89 -9.37 -7.34
CA GLY A 180 -3.24 -10.68 -7.88
C GLY A 180 -2.50 -11.80 -7.18
N HIS A 181 -2.71 -13.06 -7.62
CA HIS A 181 -1.98 -14.21 -7.10
C HIS A 181 -0.45 -14.05 -7.23
N ARG A 182 -0.03 -13.49 -8.37
CA ARG A 182 1.28 -12.84 -8.52
C ARG A 182 1.01 -11.35 -8.57
N THR A 183 1.73 -10.59 -7.76
CA THR A 183 1.63 -9.13 -7.76
C THR A 183 2.74 -8.57 -8.63
N TYR A 184 2.36 -7.85 -9.68
CA TYR A 184 3.30 -7.23 -10.63
C TYR A 184 3.45 -5.76 -10.30
N VAL A 185 4.68 -5.28 -10.27
CA VAL A 185 5.02 -3.88 -10.01
C VAL A 185 5.82 -3.35 -11.19
N ALA A 186 5.38 -2.24 -11.76
CA ALA A 186 6.11 -1.53 -12.80
C ALA A 186 6.26 -0.05 -12.44
N SER A 187 7.39 0.55 -12.81
CA SER A 187 7.66 1.98 -12.66
C SER A 187 7.78 2.67 -14.02
N PRO A 188 7.63 4.00 -14.09
CA PRO A 188 7.90 4.76 -15.31
C PRO A 188 9.38 4.73 -15.71
N GLY A 189 10.33 4.58 -14.77
CA GLY A 189 11.76 4.45 -15.06
C GLY A 189 12.19 3.06 -15.51
N GLY A 190 11.25 2.11 -15.63
CA GLY A 190 11.47 0.81 -16.26
C GLY A 190 11.75 -0.35 -15.31
N THR A 191 11.69 -0.14 -14.00
CA THR A 191 11.71 -1.22 -13.00
C THR A 191 10.49 -2.13 -13.19
N ARG A 192 10.72 -3.44 -13.21
CA ARG A 192 9.69 -4.48 -13.42
C ARG A 192 9.91 -5.63 -12.44
N LEU A 193 9.09 -5.70 -11.40
CA LEU A 193 9.24 -6.63 -10.29
C LEU A 193 7.99 -7.49 -10.12
N VAL A 194 8.16 -8.75 -9.73
CA VAL A 194 7.03 -9.63 -9.40
C VAL A 194 7.22 -10.25 -8.03
N ALA A 195 6.22 -10.11 -7.18
CA ALA A 195 6.14 -10.76 -5.87
C ALA A 195 5.16 -11.95 -5.95
N ALA A 196 5.67 -13.15 -5.69
CA ALA A 196 4.91 -14.41 -5.77
C ALA A 196 4.79 -15.12 -4.40
N SER A 197 4.55 -14.36 -3.33
CA SER A 197 4.51 -14.87 -1.94
C SER A 197 3.10 -15.09 -1.38
N ALA A 198 2.05 -14.83 -2.15
CA ALA A 198 0.67 -14.82 -1.68
C ALA A 198 0.00 -16.22 -1.69
N PRO A 199 -0.55 -16.70 -0.56
CA PRO A 199 -1.36 -17.92 -0.55
C PRO A 199 -2.71 -17.69 -1.22
N THR A 200 -3.35 -18.74 -1.72
CA THR A 200 -4.66 -18.64 -2.38
C THR A 200 -5.77 -18.14 -1.45
N TRP A 201 -5.67 -18.41 -0.14
CA TRP A 201 -6.58 -17.92 0.89
C TRP A 201 -6.57 -16.39 1.04
N LEU A 202 -5.62 -15.66 0.44
CA LEU A 202 -5.53 -14.20 0.48
C LEU A 202 -6.60 -13.49 -0.37
N ALA A 203 -7.37 -14.23 -1.18
CA ALA A 203 -8.44 -13.69 -2.00
C ALA A 203 -9.72 -13.35 -1.19
N THR A 204 -9.57 -12.57 -0.12
CA THR A 204 -10.66 -12.12 0.77
C THR A 204 -10.78 -10.60 0.78
N ALA A 205 -12.00 -10.08 0.97
CA ALA A 205 -12.22 -8.65 1.15
C ALA A 205 -11.38 -8.09 2.32
N GLY A 206 -10.83 -6.90 2.14
CA GLY A 206 -9.99 -6.23 3.14
C GLY A 206 -8.49 -6.54 3.09
N ALA A 207 -8.07 -7.58 2.37
CA ALA A 207 -6.64 -7.86 2.20
C ALA A 207 -5.91 -6.73 1.44
N GLY A 208 -6.60 -6.08 0.49
CA GLY A 208 -6.08 -4.89 -0.19
C GLY A 208 -5.83 -3.71 0.76
N ASP A 209 -6.73 -3.49 1.73
CA ASP A 209 -6.60 -2.42 2.71
C ASP A 209 -5.37 -2.65 3.60
N ALA A 210 -5.16 -3.90 4.04
CA ALA A 210 -3.96 -4.29 4.78
C ALA A 210 -2.68 -4.11 3.96
N LEU A 211 -2.67 -4.51 2.68
CA LEU A 211 -1.54 -4.25 1.78
C LEU A 211 -1.26 -2.75 1.63
N GLY A 212 -2.30 -1.93 1.48
CA GLY A 212 -2.18 -0.47 1.43
C GLY A 212 -1.54 0.10 2.70
N GLY A 213 -1.92 -0.42 3.87
CA GLY A 213 -1.30 -0.07 5.16
C GLY A 213 0.18 -0.44 5.26
N VAL A 214 0.53 -1.68 4.88
CA VAL A 214 1.93 -2.14 4.83
C VAL A 214 2.75 -1.24 3.90
N LEU A 215 2.24 -0.99 2.69
CA LEU A 215 2.92 -0.15 1.71
C LEU A 215 3.06 1.30 2.21
N GLY A 216 1.99 1.89 2.75
CA GLY A 216 2.03 3.25 3.30
C GLY A 216 3.09 3.41 4.39
N ALA A 217 3.24 2.44 5.29
CA ALA A 217 4.27 2.46 6.32
C ALA A 217 5.68 2.38 5.73
N LEU A 218 5.92 1.50 4.75
CA LEU A 218 7.21 1.39 4.06
C LEU A 218 7.55 2.68 3.29
N VAL A 219 6.57 3.29 2.62
CA VAL A 219 6.77 4.56 1.90
C VAL A 219 7.06 5.70 2.87
N ALA A 220 6.34 5.79 3.99
CA ALA A 220 6.57 6.83 4.99
C ALA A 220 7.95 6.73 5.65
N THR A 221 8.45 5.51 5.86
CA THR A 221 9.78 5.26 6.47
C THR A 221 10.94 5.49 5.50
N HIS A 222 10.68 5.57 4.20
CA HIS A 222 11.72 5.74 3.15
C HIS A 222 11.50 7.01 2.32
N ALA A 223 10.78 8.00 2.84
CA ALA A 223 10.43 9.21 2.08
C ALA A 223 11.65 9.99 1.57
N ASP A 224 12.74 10.03 2.34
CA ASP A 224 14.00 10.68 1.92
C ASP A 224 14.70 9.89 0.81
N GLU A 225 14.66 8.55 0.83
CA GLU A 225 15.17 7.71 -0.27
C GLU A 225 14.37 7.96 -1.54
N ILE A 226 13.03 7.99 -1.45
CA ILE A 226 12.14 8.23 -2.58
C ILE A 226 12.36 9.62 -3.18
N ALA A 227 12.61 10.63 -2.35
CA ALA A 227 12.91 11.99 -2.81
C ALA A 227 14.25 12.06 -3.59
N ALA A 228 15.19 11.16 -3.30
CA ALA A 228 16.46 11.05 -4.01
C ALA A 228 16.38 10.14 -5.25
N ASP A 229 15.59 9.07 -5.19
CA ASP A 229 15.37 8.09 -6.26
C ASP A 229 13.92 7.59 -6.24
N GLU A 230 13.08 8.13 -7.13
CA GLU A 230 11.68 7.73 -7.23
C GLU A 230 11.49 6.23 -7.54
N GLU A 231 12.49 5.57 -8.15
CA GLU A 231 12.46 4.13 -8.43
C GLU A 231 12.49 3.27 -7.16
N ALA A 232 12.88 3.84 -6.01
CA ALA A 232 12.74 3.20 -4.71
C ALA A 232 11.28 2.79 -4.44
N LEU A 233 10.32 3.56 -4.96
CA LEU A 233 8.90 3.32 -4.74
C LEU A 233 8.45 1.96 -5.29
N ALA A 234 8.99 1.52 -6.44
CA ALA A 234 8.69 0.21 -7.00
C ALA A 234 9.26 -0.94 -6.14
N ARG A 235 10.46 -0.76 -5.58
CA ARG A 235 11.07 -1.75 -4.67
C ARG A 235 10.29 -1.85 -3.36
N LEU A 236 9.81 -0.73 -2.82
CA LEU A 236 8.96 -0.70 -1.63
C LEU A 236 7.57 -1.32 -1.89
N ALA A 237 6.98 -1.07 -3.06
CA ALA A 237 5.74 -1.70 -3.50
C ALA A 237 5.86 -3.22 -3.59
N ALA A 238 6.94 -3.72 -4.21
CA ALA A 238 7.22 -5.16 -4.27
C ALA A 238 7.49 -5.76 -2.87
N THR A 239 8.22 -5.02 -2.02
CA THR A 239 8.48 -5.40 -0.61
C THR A 239 7.19 -5.53 0.19
N ALA A 240 6.27 -4.57 0.06
CA ALA A 240 4.97 -4.63 0.72
C ALA A 240 4.20 -5.89 0.32
N ALA A 241 4.18 -6.24 -0.97
CA ALA A 241 3.53 -7.45 -1.46
C ALA A 241 4.16 -8.74 -0.91
N VAL A 242 5.50 -8.79 -0.77
CA VAL A 242 6.20 -9.92 -0.14
C VAL A 242 5.86 -10.03 1.34
N VAL A 243 6.01 -8.95 2.11
CA VAL A 243 5.71 -8.93 3.56
C VAL A 243 4.26 -9.34 3.82
N HIS A 244 3.32 -8.75 3.07
CA HIS A 244 1.90 -9.06 3.15
C HIS A 244 1.60 -10.52 2.80
N GLY A 245 2.18 -11.06 1.71
CA GLY A 245 1.99 -12.45 1.29
C GLY A 245 2.57 -13.46 2.29
N LEU A 246 3.74 -13.18 2.86
CA LEU A 246 4.34 -14.04 3.89
C LEU A 246 3.55 -14.01 5.21
N ALA A 247 3.06 -12.83 5.62
CA ALA A 247 2.18 -12.71 6.79
C ALA A 247 0.86 -13.46 6.58
N ALA A 248 0.28 -13.38 5.38
CA ALA A 248 -0.89 -14.18 5.01
C ALA A 248 -0.61 -15.69 5.09
N SER A 249 0.53 -16.13 4.58
CA SER A 249 0.94 -17.55 4.61
C SER A 249 1.09 -18.04 6.06
N ARG A 250 1.67 -17.20 6.92
CA ARG A 250 1.82 -17.45 8.35
C ARG A 250 0.48 -17.53 9.08
N ALA A 251 -0.47 -16.64 8.75
CA ALA A 251 -1.80 -16.65 9.35
C ALA A 251 -2.66 -17.81 8.86
N SER A 252 -2.53 -18.19 7.59
CA SER A 252 -3.31 -19.25 6.95
C SER A 252 -2.99 -20.63 7.51
N VAL A 253 -1.70 -20.98 7.66
CA VAL A 253 -1.26 -22.35 8.02
C VAL A 253 -1.91 -23.42 7.11
N GLY A 254 -2.21 -23.06 5.85
CA GLY A 254 -2.90 -23.91 4.88
C GLY A 254 -4.44 -23.87 4.92
N GLY A 255 -5.04 -23.11 5.85
CA GLY A 255 -6.49 -22.95 6.00
C GLY A 255 -6.97 -21.50 5.92
N PRO A 256 -8.28 -21.27 6.12
CA PRO A 256 -8.87 -19.93 6.18
C PRO A 256 -8.27 -19.10 7.32
N PHE A 257 -8.15 -17.79 7.11
CA PHE A 257 -7.72 -16.83 8.11
C PHE A 257 -8.51 -15.52 7.97
N THR A 258 -8.46 -14.65 8.98
CA THR A 258 -9.05 -13.30 8.93
C THR A 258 -7.97 -12.29 8.54
N VAL A 259 -8.36 -11.18 7.90
CA VAL A 259 -7.39 -10.11 7.57
C VAL A 259 -6.69 -9.57 8.83
N LEU A 260 -7.39 -9.49 9.96
CA LEU A 260 -6.75 -9.13 11.23
C LEU A 260 -5.74 -10.19 11.70
N GLY A 261 -5.98 -11.49 11.45
CA GLY A 261 -4.97 -12.53 11.72
C GLY A 261 -3.73 -12.40 10.83
N LEU A 262 -3.87 -11.91 9.59
CA LEU A 262 -2.73 -11.51 8.77
C LEU A 262 -1.98 -10.32 9.39
N VAL A 263 -2.70 -9.29 9.85
CA VAL A 263 -2.08 -8.14 10.52
C VAL A 263 -1.32 -8.58 11.77
N ASP A 264 -1.92 -9.43 12.61
CA ASP A 264 -1.29 -9.96 13.82
C ASP A 264 0.00 -10.74 13.49
N ALA A 265 0.11 -11.31 12.29
CA ALA A 265 1.29 -12.02 11.81
C ALA A 265 2.40 -11.09 11.26
N LEU A 266 2.12 -9.82 10.94
CA LEU A 266 3.09 -8.89 10.33
C LEU A 266 4.37 -8.71 11.16
N PRO A 267 4.32 -8.40 12.48
CA PRO A 267 5.55 -8.11 13.23
C PRO A 267 6.50 -9.31 13.26
N ALA A 268 5.95 -10.51 13.40
CA ALA A 268 6.75 -11.72 13.46
C ALA A 268 7.28 -12.16 12.08
N THR A 269 6.58 -11.82 11.00
CA THR A 269 7.08 -11.96 9.62
C THR A 269 8.23 -11.01 9.35
N ILE A 270 8.09 -9.73 9.73
CA ILE A 270 9.16 -8.72 9.60
C ILE A 270 10.40 -9.12 10.39
N ALA A 271 10.23 -9.56 11.65
CA ALA A 271 11.33 -10.03 12.48
C ALA A 271 12.02 -11.31 11.93
N GLU A 272 11.33 -12.10 11.12
CA GLU A 272 11.94 -13.24 10.45
C GLU A 272 12.74 -12.82 9.21
N LEU A 273 12.23 -11.87 8.42
CA LEU A 273 12.94 -11.31 7.27
C LEU A 273 14.27 -10.66 7.70
N LEU A 274 14.23 -9.83 8.74
CA LEU A 274 15.42 -9.15 9.28
C LEU A 274 16.46 -10.08 9.92
N ARG A 275 16.12 -11.34 10.19
CA ARG A 275 17.09 -12.35 10.67
C ARG A 275 17.79 -13.09 9.53
N ARG A 276 17.29 -12.94 8.29
CA ARG A 276 17.80 -13.60 7.09
C ARG A 276 18.79 -12.72 6.31
N SER A 277 18.77 -11.41 6.56
CA SER A 277 19.69 -10.40 6.04
C SER A 277 21.04 -10.42 6.73
#